data_AF-A0A7S1RNC2-F1
#
_entry.id   AF-A0A7S1RNC2-F1
#
_cell.length_a   1.000
_cell.length_b   1.000
_cell.length_c   1.000
_cell.angle_alpha   90.00
_cell.angle_beta   90.00
_cell.angle_gamma   90.00
#
_symmetry.space_group_name_H-M   'P 1'
#
loop_
_entity.id
_entity.type
_entity.pdbx_description
1 polymer ?
#
loop_
_entity_poly.entity_id
_entity_poly.type
_entity_poly.pdbx_seq_one_letter_code
_entity_poly.pdbx_strand_id
1 'polypeptide(L)'
;VDMLRILASRYSHLEFGVLFHQEKQGLPRFPSERWIAELSDAAHMCMPPMQLAAHLCGVRCNELLVGGKLDWVREQLLPRGFRRIQINATKVNGVDILDMAIAAKHLRTAIEEVQDVEWIVQANDETRPLWEPLVADAKPPLNVSILFDASCGTGKLAETFAPPPRNGLPCGYAGGLGPDTVVGVLQSLRSGVARGQVFWMDMETKLRSTVDGKDTFDIAKAQAVCKAIEREGWDDHSVMPVEVTPPPPPPVNCKVSGHPLLAHKMTLIRDYRTPPRDFRHLLREITFHLGYEATATLLTAPRSDVISPCGP
;
A
#
# COMPACT_ATOMS: atom_id res chain seq x y z
N VAL A 1 10.29 -13.74 7.85
CA VAL A 1 9.71 -13.14 6.62
C VAL A 1 8.49 -13.93 6.13
N ASP A 2 8.51 -15.26 6.11
CA ASP A 2 7.39 -16.08 5.59
C ASP A 2 6.01 -15.77 6.19
N MET A 3 5.92 -15.56 7.50
CA MET A 3 4.64 -15.21 8.14
C MET A 3 4.08 -13.86 7.65
N LEU A 4 4.96 -12.89 7.36
CA LEU A 4 4.54 -11.60 6.78
C LEU A 4 4.01 -11.80 5.36
N ARG A 5 4.67 -12.67 4.57
CA ARG A 5 4.23 -13.03 3.22
C ARG A 5 2.84 -13.68 3.23
N ILE A 6 2.59 -14.61 4.16
CA ILE A 6 1.26 -15.26 4.32
C ILE A 6 0.19 -14.22 4.70
N LEU A 7 0.55 -13.26 5.56
CA LEU A 7 -0.36 -12.20 5.97
C LEU A 7 -0.70 -11.28 4.79
N ALA A 8 0.32 -10.87 4.03
CA ALA A 8 0.18 -10.02 2.84
C ALA A 8 -0.66 -10.67 1.74
N SER A 9 -0.45 -11.97 1.47
CA SER A 9 -1.20 -12.69 0.45
C SER A 9 -2.68 -12.85 0.81
N ARG A 10 -3.00 -12.84 2.11
CA ARG A 10 -4.37 -12.93 2.60
C ARG A 10 -5.07 -11.56 2.62
N TYR A 11 -4.35 -10.52 3.03
CA TYR A 11 -4.86 -9.18 3.17
C TYR A 11 -4.08 -8.26 2.23
N SER A 12 -4.48 -8.22 0.96
CA SER A 12 -3.74 -7.52 -0.10
C SER A 12 -3.65 -6.00 0.09
N HIS A 13 -4.50 -5.43 0.93
CA HIS A 13 -4.49 -4.01 1.32
C HIS A 13 -3.46 -3.67 2.40
N LEU A 14 -2.78 -4.68 2.98
CA LEU A 14 -1.74 -4.43 3.97
C LEU A 14 -0.46 -3.92 3.33
N GLU A 15 0.11 -2.93 3.99
CA GLU A 15 1.45 -2.42 3.76
C GLU A 15 2.31 -2.65 5.01
N PHE A 16 3.59 -2.99 4.79
CA PHE A 16 4.55 -3.14 5.87
C PHE A 16 5.53 -1.96 5.88
N GLY A 17 5.46 -1.16 6.95
CA GLY A 17 6.42 -0.10 7.24
C GLY A 17 7.73 -0.65 7.80
N VAL A 18 8.86 -0.26 7.20
CA VAL A 18 10.21 -0.69 7.59
C VAL A 18 11.01 0.52 8.05
N LEU A 19 11.45 0.54 9.32
CA LEU A 19 12.24 1.64 9.87
C LEU A 19 13.71 1.56 9.44
N PHE A 20 14.20 2.64 8.84
CA PHE A 20 15.59 2.81 8.47
C PHE A 20 16.27 3.82 9.40
N HIS A 21 17.12 3.30 10.29
CA HIS A 21 17.96 4.10 11.18
C HIS A 21 19.34 3.44 11.29
N GLN A 22 20.34 4.02 10.61
CA GLN A 22 21.65 3.40 10.40
C GLN A 22 22.32 2.90 11.70
N GLU A 23 22.30 3.72 12.75
CA GLU A 23 22.94 3.39 14.04
C GLU A 23 22.17 2.36 14.88
N LYS A 24 20.89 2.14 14.60
CA LYS A 24 20.03 1.22 15.36
C LYS A 24 19.82 -0.10 14.63
N GLN A 25 20.46 -0.29 13.47
CA GLN A 25 20.26 -1.46 12.63
C GLN A 25 20.57 -2.76 13.38
N GLY A 26 19.64 -3.72 13.32
CA GLY A 26 19.73 -4.99 14.05
C GLY A 26 19.13 -4.97 15.46
N LEU A 27 18.72 -3.80 15.97
CA LEU A 27 17.96 -3.69 17.21
C LEU A 27 16.47 -3.99 16.98
N PRO A 28 15.69 -4.26 18.04
CA PRO A 28 14.23 -4.31 17.93
C PRO A 28 13.67 -3.10 17.16
N ARG A 29 12.71 -3.36 16.26
CA ARG A 29 12.08 -2.40 15.32
C ARG A 29 12.94 -1.97 14.12
N PHE A 30 14.26 -2.09 14.21
CA PHE A 30 15.20 -1.66 13.17
C PHE A 30 15.87 -2.88 12.54
N PRO A 31 15.32 -3.42 11.42
CA PRO A 31 15.79 -4.69 10.88
C PRO A 31 17.23 -4.61 10.35
N SER A 32 17.92 -5.75 10.38
CA SER A 32 19.26 -5.87 9.79
C SER A 32 19.20 -5.86 8.26
N GLU A 33 20.32 -5.52 7.61
CA GLU A 33 20.41 -5.49 6.14
C GLU A 33 20.04 -6.84 5.52
N ARG A 34 20.52 -7.93 6.14
CA ARG A 34 20.16 -9.28 5.74
C ARG A 34 18.65 -9.50 5.76
N TRP A 35 17.98 -9.07 6.84
CA TRP A 35 16.53 -9.24 6.96
C TRP A 35 15.78 -8.39 5.92
N ILE A 36 16.26 -7.19 5.61
CA ILE A 36 15.67 -6.31 4.59
C ILE A 36 15.80 -6.95 3.21
N ALA A 37 16.95 -7.54 2.88
CA ALA A 37 17.15 -8.28 1.63
C ALA A 37 16.18 -9.47 1.53
N GLU A 38 16.07 -10.28 2.59
CA GLU A 38 15.13 -11.40 2.65
C GLU A 38 13.66 -10.95 2.51
N LEU A 39 13.29 -9.80 3.09
CA LEU A 39 11.96 -9.21 2.93
C LEU A 39 11.71 -8.75 1.50
N SER A 40 12.67 -8.06 0.89
CA SER A 40 12.59 -7.57 -0.50
C SER A 40 12.37 -8.74 -1.46
N ASP A 41 13.14 -9.81 -1.34
CA ASP A 41 12.98 -11.00 -2.19
C ASP A 41 11.59 -11.61 -1.99
N ALA A 42 11.14 -11.78 -0.75
CA ALA A 42 9.82 -12.30 -0.46
C ALA A 42 8.68 -11.42 -0.98
N ALA A 43 8.86 -10.10 -0.95
CA ALA A 43 7.88 -9.13 -1.46
C ALA A 43 7.69 -9.26 -2.97
N HIS A 44 8.79 -9.40 -3.73
CA HIS A 44 8.76 -9.61 -5.18
C HIS A 44 8.18 -10.98 -5.57
N MET A 45 8.37 -12.00 -4.74
CA MET A 45 7.87 -13.35 -5.00
C MET A 45 6.41 -13.56 -4.58
N CYS A 46 5.79 -12.60 -3.89
CA CYS A 46 4.39 -12.71 -3.44
C CYS A 46 3.41 -12.35 -4.56
N MET A 47 2.25 -12.99 -4.58
CA MET A 47 1.16 -12.69 -5.50
C MET A 47 -0.15 -12.55 -4.70
N PRO A 48 -0.74 -11.34 -4.63
CA PRO A 48 -0.20 -10.07 -5.13
C PRO A 48 1.11 -9.65 -4.44
N PRO A 49 1.93 -8.76 -5.06
CA PRO A 49 3.16 -8.28 -4.44
C PRO A 49 2.91 -7.68 -3.06
N MET A 50 3.84 -7.91 -2.12
CA MET A 50 3.73 -7.27 -0.80
C MET A 50 3.98 -5.77 -0.93
N GLN A 51 3.13 -4.96 -0.31
CA GLN A 51 3.32 -3.52 -0.27
C GLN A 51 4.29 -3.15 0.85
N LEU A 52 5.30 -2.36 0.53
CA LEU A 52 6.36 -1.96 1.46
C LEU A 52 6.50 -0.43 1.49
N ALA A 53 6.56 0.12 2.71
CA ALA A 53 6.89 1.52 2.95
C ALA A 53 8.22 1.64 3.71
N ALA A 54 9.09 2.55 3.28
CA ALA A 54 10.34 2.86 3.97
C ALA A 54 10.15 4.05 4.90
N HIS A 55 10.45 3.90 6.18
CA HIS A 55 10.31 4.97 7.17
C HIS A 55 11.71 5.53 7.47
N LEU A 56 12.00 6.73 6.98
CA LEU A 56 13.30 7.37 7.12
C LEU A 56 13.39 8.07 8.48
N CYS A 57 14.33 7.60 9.30
CA CYS A 57 14.66 8.21 10.59
C CYS A 57 16.16 8.58 10.63
N GLY A 58 16.55 9.37 11.63
CA GLY A 58 17.94 9.71 11.92
C GLY A 58 18.70 10.25 10.70
N VAL A 59 19.92 9.72 10.50
CA VAL A 59 20.82 10.09 9.41
C VAL A 59 20.16 9.99 8.02
N ARG A 60 19.33 8.98 7.77
CA ARG A 60 18.67 8.81 6.45
C ARG A 60 17.65 9.91 6.17
N CYS A 61 16.96 10.39 7.20
CA CYS A 61 16.07 11.54 7.07
C CYS A 61 16.88 12.83 6.87
N ASN A 62 17.99 13.00 7.61
CA ASN A 62 18.87 14.17 7.49
C ASN A 62 19.56 14.25 6.12
N GLU A 63 20.02 13.14 5.54
CA GLU A 63 20.62 13.10 4.20
C GLU A 63 19.69 13.70 3.15
N LEU A 64 18.38 13.41 3.25
CA LEU A 64 17.36 13.95 2.36
C LEU A 64 17.01 15.40 2.71
N LEU A 65 16.60 15.68 3.95
CA LEU A 65 16.05 16.99 4.32
C LEU A 65 17.13 18.06 4.48
N VAL A 66 18.27 17.73 5.07
CA VAL A 66 19.37 18.68 5.28
C VAL A 66 20.33 18.63 4.09
N GLY A 67 20.67 17.43 3.61
CA GLY A 67 21.66 17.24 2.56
C GLY A 67 21.14 17.33 1.12
N GLY A 68 19.81 17.27 0.90
CA GLY A 68 19.22 17.25 -0.43
C GLY A 68 19.58 15.99 -1.24
N LYS A 69 20.03 14.91 -0.59
CA LYS A 69 20.55 13.71 -1.26
C LYS A 69 19.44 12.70 -1.54
N LEU A 70 19.41 12.20 -2.76
CA LEU A 70 18.43 11.21 -3.23
C LEU A 70 19.07 9.88 -3.66
N ASP A 71 20.39 9.79 -3.70
CA ASP A 71 21.12 8.62 -4.18
C ASP A 71 20.73 7.36 -3.42
N TRP A 72 20.66 7.45 -2.09
CA TRP A 72 20.27 6.30 -1.27
C TRP A 72 18.83 5.85 -1.54
N VAL A 73 17.90 6.77 -1.78
CA VAL A 73 16.53 6.41 -2.18
C VAL A 73 16.57 5.65 -3.51
N ARG A 74 17.21 6.24 -4.53
CA ARG A 74 17.26 5.72 -5.90
C ARG A 74 17.99 4.38 -6.00
N GLU A 75 19.12 4.26 -5.34
CA GLU A 75 20.02 3.11 -5.46
C GLU A 75 19.72 2.00 -4.45
N GLN A 76 19.10 2.33 -3.31
CA GLN A 76 18.87 1.34 -2.25
C GLN A 76 17.39 1.01 -2.06
N LEU A 77 16.50 2.00 -1.97
CA LEU A 77 15.09 1.72 -1.67
C LEU A 77 14.31 1.27 -2.90
N LEU A 78 14.45 1.99 -4.03
CA LEU A 78 13.67 1.67 -5.23
C LEU A 78 13.92 0.28 -5.80
N PRO A 79 15.17 -0.23 -5.86
CA PRO A 79 15.43 -1.59 -6.35
C PRO A 79 14.92 -2.68 -5.41
N ARG A 80 14.73 -2.35 -4.12
CA ARG A 80 14.17 -3.25 -3.10
C ARG A 80 12.64 -3.21 -3.04
N GLY A 81 11.99 -2.50 -3.96
CA GLY A 81 10.53 -2.47 -4.09
C GLY A 81 9.80 -1.49 -3.18
N PHE A 82 10.50 -0.62 -2.46
CA PHE A 82 9.87 0.44 -1.68
C PHE A 82 9.38 1.54 -2.62
N ARG A 83 8.06 1.76 -2.64
CA ARG A 83 7.39 2.79 -3.46
C ARG A 83 6.69 3.85 -2.64
N ARG A 84 6.57 3.64 -1.33
CA ARG A 84 6.09 4.61 -0.36
C ARG A 84 7.21 4.93 0.62
N ILE A 85 7.52 6.21 0.81
CA ILE A 85 8.60 6.65 1.69
C ILE A 85 8.07 7.65 2.68
N GLN A 86 8.06 7.26 3.96
CA GLN A 86 7.65 8.09 5.06
C GLN A 86 8.83 8.85 5.66
N ILE A 87 8.63 10.16 5.84
CA ILE A 87 9.59 11.08 6.42
C ILE A 87 9.24 11.33 7.89
N ASN A 88 10.01 10.72 8.80
CA ASN A 88 9.82 10.85 10.25
C ASN A 88 10.74 11.91 10.84
N ALA A 89 10.52 13.16 10.44
CA ALA A 89 11.39 14.31 10.69
C ALA A 89 11.32 14.92 12.12
N THR A 90 11.23 14.08 13.15
CA THR A 90 11.11 14.51 14.55
C THR A 90 12.37 14.24 15.34
N LYS A 91 12.65 15.03 16.38
CA LYS A 91 13.79 14.81 17.29
C LYS A 91 13.82 13.43 17.93
N VAL A 92 12.67 12.87 18.31
CA VAL A 92 12.58 11.51 18.90
C VAL A 92 13.09 10.43 17.94
N ASN A 93 12.99 10.70 16.63
CA ASN A 93 13.50 9.84 15.57
C ASN A 93 14.96 10.13 15.20
N GLY A 94 15.67 10.96 15.97
CA GLY A 94 17.09 11.28 15.77
C GLY A 94 17.33 12.27 14.63
N VAL A 95 16.30 12.99 14.19
CA VAL A 95 16.39 13.97 13.10
C VAL A 95 16.68 15.34 13.71
N ASP A 96 17.67 16.04 13.18
CA ASP A 96 18.06 17.38 13.63
C ASP A 96 18.04 18.32 12.44
N ILE A 97 17.02 19.18 12.40
CA ILE A 97 16.80 20.13 11.32
C ILE A 97 16.96 21.53 11.91
N LEU A 98 18.09 22.16 11.59
CA LEU A 98 18.38 23.53 12.01
C LEU A 98 17.61 24.56 11.17
N ASP A 99 17.42 24.27 9.87
CA ASP A 99 16.73 25.15 8.93
C ASP A 99 15.58 24.39 8.25
N MET A 100 14.36 24.65 8.74
CA MET A 100 13.15 24.04 8.21
C MET A 100 12.79 24.53 6.80
N ALA A 101 13.25 25.72 6.39
CA ALA A 101 13.00 26.23 5.04
C ALA A 101 13.86 25.49 4.01
N ILE A 102 15.12 25.21 4.34
CA ILE A 102 16.00 24.34 3.54
C ILE A 102 15.39 22.93 3.46
N ALA A 103 14.96 22.37 4.59
CA ALA A 103 14.33 21.05 4.62
C ALA A 103 13.06 20.97 3.76
N ALA A 104 12.19 21.97 3.83
CA ALA A 104 10.99 22.03 2.98
C ALA A 104 11.35 22.13 1.49
N LYS A 105 12.41 22.90 1.14
CA LYS A 105 12.89 22.99 -0.24
C LYS A 105 13.40 21.64 -0.75
N HIS A 106 14.25 20.96 0.02
CA HIS A 106 14.77 19.65 -0.38
C HIS A 106 13.68 18.59 -0.45
N LEU A 107 12.70 18.62 0.44
CA LEU A 107 11.52 17.76 0.35
C LEU A 107 10.76 17.99 -0.97
N ARG A 108 10.52 19.24 -1.37
CA ARG A 108 9.89 19.55 -2.67
C ARG A 108 10.72 19.02 -3.84
N THR A 109 12.03 19.22 -3.82
CA THR A 109 12.93 18.66 -4.84
C THR A 109 12.83 17.13 -4.89
N ALA A 110 12.77 16.45 -3.75
CA ALA A 110 12.60 14.99 -3.69
C ALA A 110 11.27 14.55 -4.32
N ILE A 111 10.19 15.25 -4.00
CA ILE A 111 8.84 15.02 -4.54
C ILE A 111 8.83 15.19 -6.06
N GLU A 112 9.47 16.26 -6.57
CA GLU A 112 9.54 16.58 -8.00
C GLU A 112 10.42 15.59 -8.78
N GLU A 113 11.58 15.22 -8.25
CA GLU A 113 12.54 14.40 -8.98
C GLU A 113 12.32 12.89 -8.88
N VAL A 114 11.53 12.41 -7.91
CA VAL A 114 11.28 10.97 -7.71
C VAL A 114 9.77 10.72 -7.75
N GLN A 115 9.21 10.81 -8.95
CA GLN A 115 7.77 10.67 -9.21
C GLN A 115 7.26 9.23 -9.00
N ASP A 116 8.14 8.22 -9.07
CA ASP A 116 7.80 6.81 -8.84
C ASP A 116 7.61 6.47 -7.35
N VAL A 117 7.77 7.46 -6.47
CA VAL A 117 7.58 7.34 -5.02
C VAL A 117 6.43 8.22 -4.57
N GLU A 118 5.56 7.64 -3.75
CA GLU A 118 4.65 8.41 -2.91
C GLU A 118 5.34 8.78 -1.59
N TRP A 119 5.45 10.09 -1.34
CA TRP A 119 6.10 10.65 -0.16
C TRP A 119 5.08 10.87 0.96
N ILE A 120 5.26 10.18 2.08
CA ILE A 120 4.40 10.32 3.25
C ILE A 120 5.06 11.29 4.23
N VAL A 121 4.45 12.45 4.44
CA VAL A 121 4.93 13.45 5.40
C VAL A 121 4.20 13.27 6.71
N GLN A 122 4.94 12.92 7.77
CA GLN A 122 4.37 12.83 9.11
C GLN A 122 3.98 14.22 9.60
N ALA A 123 2.70 14.41 9.94
CA ALA A 123 2.15 15.66 10.41
C ALA A 123 2.05 15.69 11.94
N ASN A 124 2.82 16.59 12.54
CA ASN A 124 2.74 17.01 13.94
C ASN A 124 3.23 18.46 14.06
N ASP A 125 3.31 18.99 15.28
CA ASP A 125 3.74 20.37 15.53
C ASP A 125 5.19 20.63 15.15
N GLU A 126 6.09 19.67 15.35
CA GLU A 126 7.51 19.78 15.02
C GLU A 126 7.73 19.82 13.50
N THR A 127 6.97 19.02 12.75
CA THR A 127 7.08 18.92 11.29
C THR A 127 6.18 19.88 10.53
N ARG A 128 5.42 20.76 11.22
CA ARG A 128 4.48 21.73 10.62
C ARG A 128 5.05 22.49 9.42
N PRO A 129 6.27 23.04 9.47
CA PRO A 129 6.83 23.74 8.31
C PRO A 129 7.00 22.88 7.05
N LEU A 130 7.02 21.54 7.16
CA LEU A 130 7.13 20.62 6.03
C LEU A 130 5.77 20.31 5.40
N TRP A 131 4.73 20.05 6.21
CA TRP A 131 3.44 19.58 5.70
C TRP A 131 2.41 20.68 5.49
N GLU A 132 2.42 21.76 6.27
CA GLU A 132 1.41 22.83 6.16
C GLU A 132 1.42 23.49 4.78
N PRO A 133 2.59 23.81 4.17
CA PRO A 133 2.62 24.33 2.81
C PRO A 133 2.11 23.37 1.74
N LEU A 134 2.15 22.04 1.98
CA LEU A 134 1.64 21.03 1.05
C LEU A 134 0.11 20.94 1.13
N VAL A 135 -0.46 21.06 2.33
CA VAL A 135 -1.92 21.07 2.56
C VAL A 135 -2.57 22.39 2.17
N ALA A 136 -1.82 23.51 2.27
CA ALA A 136 -2.28 24.82 1.83
C ALA A 136 -2.20 25.01 0.31
N ASP A 137 -1.50 24.14 -0.41
CA ASP A 137 -1.37 24.20 -1.85
C ASP A 137 -2.72 23.90 -2.53
N ALA A 138 -3.15 24.79 -3.43
CA ALA A 138 -4.37 24.61 -4.20
C ALA A 138 -4.24 23.50 -5.26
N LYS A 139 -3.00 23.17 -5.66
CA LYS A 139 -2.67 22.09 -6.61
C LYS A 139 -1.51 21.28 -6.05
N PRO A 140 -1.76 20.47 -5.00
CA PRO A 140 -0.70 19.72 -4.37
C PRO A 140 -0.10 18.67 -5.33
N PRO A 141 1.16 18.25 -5.12
CA PRO A 141 1.75 17.14 -5.88
C PRO A 141 0.94 15.85 -5.73
N LEU A 142 0.83 15.06 -6.79
CA LEU A 142 0.02 13.85 -6.82
C LEU A 142 0.66 12.67 -6.07
N ASN A 143 1.97 12.72 -5.85
CA ASN A 143 2.76 11.67 -5.22
C ASN A 143 3.12 12.03 -3.76
N VAL A 144 2.20 12.70 -3.05
CA VAL A 144 2.37 13.12 -1.66
C VAL A 144 1.18 12.67 -0.85
N SER A 145 1.45 12.31 0.40
CA SER A 145 0.48 11.82 1.37
C SER A 145 0.78 12.38 2.76
N ILE A 146 -0.25 12.59 3.57
CA ILE A 146 -0.09 13.13 4.93
C ILE A 146 -0.43 12.06 5.96
N LEU A 147 0.50 11.77 6.88
CA LEU A 147 0.22 10.91 8.03
C LEU A 147 -0.02 11.77 9.27
N PHE A 148 -1.26 11.87 9.74
CA PHE A 148 -1.57 12.50 11.02
C PHE A 148 -1.19 11.56 12.16
N ASP A 149 -0.08 11.86 12.83
CA ASP A 149 0.38 11.10 13.99
C ASP A 149 0.07 11.87 15.26
N ALA A 150 -1.07 11.55 15.84
CA ALA A 150 -1.54 12.21 17.03
C ALA A 150 -0.75 11.82 18.30
N SER A 151 0.23 10.92 18.18
CA SER A 151 1.10 10.48 19.26
C SER A 151 2.54 11.01 19.18
N CYS A 152 2.90 11.75 18.13
CA CYS A 152 4.29 12.15 17.83
C CYS A 152 5.28 10.97 17.92
N GLY A 153 4.89 9.78 17.43
CA GLY A 153 5.70 8.55 17.48
C GLY A 153 5.75 7.84 18.83
N THR A 154 4.97 8.27 19.84
CA THR A 154 4.98 7.67 21.19
C THR A 154 3.96 6.55 21.40
N GLY A 155 3.03 6.35 20.46
CA GLY A 155 2.06 5.25 20.51
C GLY A 155 0.93 5.43 21.52
N LYS A 156 0.61 6.66 21.95
CA LYS A 156 -0.58 6.99 22.74
C LYS A 156 -1.79 7.22 21.84
N LEU A 157 -2.97 6.79 22.29
CA LEU A 157 -4.23 7.02 21.58
C LEU A 157 -4.64 8.49 21.75
N ALA A 158 -5.01 9.14 20.66
CA ALA A 158 -5.49 10.51 20.70
C ALA A 158 -7.00 10.60 20.94
N GLU A 159 -7.42 11.66 21.61
CA GLU A 159 -8.83 11.95 21.87
C GLU A 159 -9.53 12.58 20.64
N THR A 160 -8.77 13.24 19.77
CA THR A 160 -9.28 13.93 18.57
C THR A 160 -8.36 13.73 17.37
N PHE A 161 -8.94 13.43 16.21
CA PHE A 161 -8.22 13.31 14.95
C PHE A 161 -8.42 14.56 14.08
N ALA A 162 -7.37 14.96 13.35
CA ALA A 162 -7.46 16.05 12.37
C ALA A 162 -8.35 15.64 11.18
N PRO A 163 -9.10 16.57 10.57
CA PRO A 163 -9.83 16.28 9.34
C PRO A 163 -8.86 16.02 8.17
N PRO A 164 -9.26 15.22 7.17
CA PRO A 164 -8.49 15.04 5.94
C PRO A 164 -8.16 16.38 5.25
N PRO A 165 -7.03 16.47 4.50
CA PRO A 165 -6.65 17.67 3.76
C PRO A 165 -7.74 18.12 2.78
N ARG A 166 -8.12 19.39 2.83
CA ARG A 166 -9.18 19.94 1.95
C ARG A 166 -8.80 19.98 0.47
N ASN A 167 -7.50 19.96 0.18
CA ASN A 167 -6.98 19.95 -1.18
C ASN A 167 -6.91 18.54 -1.81
N GLY A 168 -7.42 17.52 -1.12
CA GLY A 168 -7.57 16.17 -1.65
C GLY A 168 -6.31 15.30 -1.54
N LEU A 169 -5.25 15.77 -0.88
CA LEU A 169 -4.09 14.93 -0.56
C LEU A 169 -4.55 13.69 0.22
N PRO A 170 -4.14 12.47 -0.17
CA PRO A 170 -4.43 11.28 0.60
C PRO A 170 -3.84 11.41 2.02
N CYS A 171 -4.55 10.83 2.99
CA CYS A 171 -4.10 10.89 4.37
C CYS A 171 -4.33 9.60 5.15
N GLY A 172 -3.52 9.42 6.19
CA GLY A 172 -3.69 8.35 7.14
C GLY A 172 -3.57 8.82 8.57
N TYR A 173 -3.94 7.93 9.48
CA TYR A 173 -3.98 8.20 10.90
C TYR A 173 -3.11 7.20 11.67
N ALA A 174 -2.25 7.72 12.53
CA ALA A 174 -1.42 6.95 13.46
C ALA A 174 -1.68 7.38 14.91
N GLY A 175 -1.14 6.60 15.84
CA GLY A 175 -1.12 6.91 17.28
C GLY A 175 -2.00 5.99 18.12
N GLY A 176 -1.36 5.06 18.84
CA GLY A 176 -2.02 4.18 19.80
C GLY A 176 -3.00 3.16 19.20
N LEU A 177 -2.97 2.99 17.88
CA LEU A 177 -3.80 2.06 17.13
C LEU A 177 -3.29 0.61 17.28
N GLY A 178 -4.21 -0.31 17.54
CA GLY A 178 -3.95 -1.74 17.70
C GLY A 178 -5.22 -2.57 17.82
N PRO A 179 -5.13 -3.86 18.19
CA PRO A 179 -6.26 -4.79 18.21
C PRO A 179 -7.48 -4.29 18.99
N ASP A 180 -7.25 -3.64 20.13
CA ASP A 180 -8.32 -3.22 21.04
C ASP A 180 -8.91 -1.86 20.68
N THR A 181 -8.21 -1.04 19.88
CA THR A 181 -8.58 0.36 19.60
C THR A 181 -9.01 0.60 18.17
N VAL A 182 -8.56 -0.23 17.21
CA VAL A 182 -8.71 0.02 15.78
C VAL A 182 -10.17 0.19 15.35
N VAL A 183 -11.08 -0.67 15.81
CA VAL A 183 -12.50 -0.64 15.41
C VAL A 183 -13.17 0.65 15.87
N GLY A 184 -12.99 1.02 17.14
CA GLY A 184 -13.57 2.24 17.68
C GLY A 184 -13.04 3.49 16.96
N VAL A 185 -11.75 3.52 16.64
CA VAL A 185 -11.16 4.63 15.87
C VAL A 185 -11.69 4.67 14.45
N LEU A 186 -11.77 3.54 13.75
CA LEU A 186 -12.32 3.45 12.40
C LEU A 186 -13.75 4.00 12.34
N GLN A 187 -14.60 3.55 13.27
CA GLN A 187 -15.99 3.99 13.38
C GLN A 187 -16.09 5.49 13.71
N SER A 188 -15.25 5.98 14.61
CA SER A 188 -15.18 7.41 14.97
C SER A 188 -14.77 8.28 13.78
N LEU A 189 -13.73 7.88 13.03
CA LEU A 189 -13.28 8.61 11.84
C LEU A 189 -14.36 8.65 10.75
N ARG A 190 -14.99 7.50 10.45
CA ARG A 190 -16.04 7.38 9.43
C ARG A 190 -17.33 8.13 9.76
N SER A 191 -17.71 8.17 11.03
CA SER A 191 -18.89 8.92 11.49
C SER A 191 -18.60 10.41 11.74
N GLY A 192 -17.32 10.76 11.93
CA GLY A 192 -16.86 12.10 12.25
C GLY A 192 -16.07 12.75 11.12
N VAL A 193 -14.82 13.09 11.42
CA VAL A 193 -14.00 14.02 10.61
C VAL A 193 -13.60 13.49 9.24
N ALA A 194 -13.59 12.17 9.03
CA ALA A 194 -13.20 11.51 7.78
C ALA A 194 -14.40 10.86 7.07
N ARG A 195 -15.63 11.33 7.36
CA ARG A 195 -16.84 10.80 6.74
C ARG A 195 -16.79 10.92 5.21
N GLY A 196 -16.97 9.79 4.53
CA GLY A 196 -16.97 9.70 3.07
C GLY A 196 -15.59 9.92 2.42
N GLN A 197 -14.52 9.90 3.21
CA GLN A 197 -13.15 10.06 2.73
C GLN A 197 -12.40 8.72 2.76
N VAL A 198 -11.45 8.56 1.85
CA VAL A 198 -10.52 7.42 1.83
C VAL A 198 -9.32 7.76 2.70
N PHE A 199 -8.94 6.85 3.59
CA PHE A 199 -7.77 7.00 4.46
C PHE A 199 -7.15 5.65 4.81
N TRP A 200 -5.89 5.66 5.28
CA TRP A 200 -5.25 4.47 5.87
C TRP A 200 -5.02 4.64 7.37
N MET A 201 -4.74 3.52 8.06
CA MET A 201 -4.44 3.50 9.49
C MET A 201 -3.07 2.87 9.70
N ASP A 202 -2.17 3.58 10.38
CA ASP A 202 -0.80 3.14 10.64
C ASP A 202 -0.63 2.69 12.10
N MET A 203 0.06 1.57 12.30
CA MET A 203 0.19 0.90 13.58
C MET A 203 1.60 0.37 13.79
N GLU A 204 2.19 0.69 14.94
CA GLU A 204 3.53 0.21 15.29
C GLU A 204 3.52 -0.45 16.67
N THR A 205 3.53 0.35 17.75
CA THR A 205 3.81 -0.15 19.11
C THR A 205 2.80 -1.18 19.63
N LYS A 206 1.50 -1.04 19.32
CA LYS A 206 0.47 -1.99 19.81
C LYS A 206 0.44 -3.31 19.02
N LEU A 207 1.17 -3.41 17.91
CA LEU A 207 1.39 -4.66 17.18
C LEU A 207 2.62 -5.42 17.64
N ARG A 208 3.21 -5.02 18.78
CA ARG A 208 4.41 -5.66 19.32
C ARG A 208 4.12 -6.37 20.65
N SER A 209 4.94 -7.36 20.94
CA SER A 209 4.90 -8.16 22.16
C SER A 209 6.32 -8.42 22.64
N THR A 210 6.48 -8.61 23.94
CA THR A 210 7.75 -9.04 24.53
C THR A 210 7.81 -10.56 24.51
N VAL A 211 8.71 -11.12 23.71
CA VAL A 211 8.97 -12.57 23.63
C VAL A 211 10.40 -12.80 24.11
N ASP A 212 10.59 -13.61 25.15
CA ASP A 212 11.89 -13.87 25.79
C ASP A 212 12.65 -12.58 26.16
N GLY A 213 11.93 -11.58 26.66
CA GLY A 213 12.49 -10.27 27.01
C GLY A 213 12.80 -9.36 25.83
N LYS A 214 12.46 -9.75 24.60
CA LYS A 214 12.74 -8.98 23.37
C LYS A 214 11.47 -8.41 22.73
N ASP A 215 11.53 -7.14 22.35
CA ASP A 215 10.46 -6.44 21.62
C ASP A 215 10.31 -6.98 20.19
N THR A 216 9.25 -7.75 19.95
CA THR A 216 9.03 -8.52 18.72
C THR A 216 7.72 -8.12 18.05
N PHE A 217 7.73 -8.07 16.71
CA PHE A 217 6.50 -7.85 15.94
C PHE A 217 5.58 -9.06 16.10
N ASP A 218 4.34 -8.81 16.52
CA ASP A 218 3.39 -9.85 16.85
C ASP A 218 2.42 -10.06 15.68
N ILE A 219 2.67 -11.12 14.92
CA ILE A 219 1.84 -11.51 13.77
C ILE A 219 0.40 -11.82 14.20
N ALA A 220 0.19 -12.36 15.40
CA ALA A 220 -1.15 -12.69 15.86
C ALA A 220 -1.96 -11.41 16.13
N LYS A 221 -1.33 -10.38 16.71
CA LYS A 221 -1.95 -9.06 16.87
C LYS A 221 -2.26 -8.40 15.52
N ALA A 222 -1.31 -8.41 14.59
CA ALA A 222 -1.55 -7.88 13.24
C ALA A 222 -2.71 -8.60 12.55
N GLN A 223 -2.74 -9.94 12.62
CA GLN A 223 -3.84 -10.73 12.06
C GLN A 223 -5.19 -10.45 12.76
N ALA A 224 -5.19 -10.21 14.07
CA ALA A 224 -6.39 -9.85 14.82
C ALA A 224 -6.97 -8.51 14.36
N VAL A 225 -6.11 -7.50 14.13
CA VAL A 225 -6.50 -6.22 13.53
C VAL A 225 -7.14 -6.43 12.17
N CYS A 226 -6.48 -7.18 11.28
CA CYS A 226 -7.00 -7.42 9.92
C CYS A 226 -8.39 -8.06 9.96
N LYS A 227 -8.57 -9.08 10.81
CA LYS A 227 -9.88 -9.75 10.99
C LYS A 227 -10.94 -8.80 11.54
N ALA A 228 -10.57 -7.92 12.46
CA ALA A 228 -11.50 -6.94 13.03
C ALA A 228 -11.94 -5.94 11.95
N ILE A 229 -10.98 -5.40 11.19
CA ILE A 229 -11.22 -4.47 10.08
C ILE A 229 -12.11 -5.11 8.98
N GLU A 230 -11.83 -6.35 8.58
CA GLU A 230 -12.67 -7.05 7.58
C GLU A 230 -14.12 -7.22 8.05
N ARG A 231 -14.33 -7.52 9.34
CA ARG A 231 -15.67 -7.67 9.90
C ARG A 231 -16.45 -6.36 9.92
N GLU A 232 -15.76 -5.24 10.15
CA GLU A 232 -16.35 -3.90 10.08
C GLU A 232 -16.63 -3.44 8.63
N GLY A 233 -16.07 -4.13 7.63
CA GLY A 233 -16.15 -3.74 6.22
C GLY A 233 -15.20 -2.58 5.92
N TRP A 234 -13.94 -2.90 5.61
CA TRP A 234 -12.95 -1.89 5.19
C TRP A 234 -13.38 -1.11 3.95
N ASP A 235 -14.02 -1.79 3.00
CA ASP A 235 -14.59 -1.18 1.79
C ASP A 235 -16.03 -0.72 2.07
N ASP A 236 -16.18 0.38 2.81
CA ASP A 236 -17.47 1.07 2.86
C ASP A 236 -17.74 1.70 1.48
N HIS A 237 -18.54 1.00 0.67
CA HIS A 237 -18.98 1.41 -0.66
C HIS A 237 -19.94 2.62 -0.67
N SER A 238 -20.06 3.38 0.41
CA SER A 238 -20.75 4.68 0.41
C SER A 238 -20.05 5.76 -0.43
N VAL A 239 -18.87 5.45 -1.00
CA VAL A 239 -18.22 6.26 -2.03
C VAL A 239 -18.40 5.62 -3.42
N MET A 240 -18.90 6.46 -4.33
CA MET A 240 -19.11 6.25 -5.77
C MET A 240 -17.94 5.50 -6.45
N PRO A 241 -18.21 4.80 -7.59
CA PRO A 241 -17.20 4.04 -8.31
C PRO A 241 -15.95 4.89 -8.55
N VAL A 242 -14.80 4.36 -8.14
CA VAL A 242 -13.48 4.90 -8.49
C VAL A 242 -13.48 5.15 -9.99
N GLU A 243 -13.24 6.39 -10.41
CA GLU A 243 -12.93 6.69 -11.80
C GLU A 243 -11.66 5.92 -12.15
N VAL A 244 -11.84 4.75 -12.75
CA VAL A 244 -10.75 3.94 -13.25
C VAL A 244 -10.14 4.74 -14.38
N THR A 245 -8.95 5.31 -14.16
CA THR A 245 -8.15 5.87 -15.25
C THR A 245 -8.04 4.79 -16.33
N PRO A 246 -8.45 5.07 -17.57
CA PRO A 246 -8.47 4.03 -18.60
C PRO A 246 -7.03 3.53 -18.77
N PRO A 247 -6.83 2.19 -18.78
CA PRO A 247 -5.50 1.64 -18.97
C PRO A 247 -4.90 2.17 -20.28
N PRO A 248 -3.56 2.31 -20.35
CA PRO A 248 -2.91 2.67 -21.61
C PRO A 248 -3.35 1.69 -22.71
N PRO A 249 -3.44 2.16 -23.98
CA PRO A 249 -3.91 1.32 -25.06
C PRO A 249 -3.03 0.07 -25.18
N PRO A 250 -3.63 -1.10 -25.49
CA PRO A 250 -2.88 -2.33 -25.65
C PRO A 250 -1.85 -2.19 -26.80
N PRO A 251 -0.73 -2.95 -26.77
CA PRO A 251 0.24 -2.98 -27.85
C PRO A 251 -0.42 -3.28 -29.21
N VAL A 252 0.17 -2.80 -30.31
CA VAL A 252 -0.39 -2.92 -31.67
C VAL A 252 -0.64 -4.37 -32.11
N ASN A 253 0.07 -5.33 -31.52
CA ASN A 253 -0.06 -6.76 -31.78
C ASN A 253 -0.92 -7.50 -30.74
N CYS A 254 -1.63 -6.78 -29.86
CA CYS A 254 -2.49 -7.35 -28.84
C CYS A 254 -3.95 -7.21 -29.26
N LYS A 255 -4.65 -8.35 -29.38
CA LYS A 255 -6.11 -8.38 -29.61
C LYS A 255 -6.81 -8.51 -28.26
N VAL A 256 -7.56 -7.49 -27.88
CA VAL A 256 -8.41 -7.51 -26.68
C VAL A 256 -9.76 -8.10 -27.04
N SER A 257 -10.17 -9.15 -26.33
CA SER A 257 -11.51 -9.73 -26.49
C SER A 257 -12.57 -8.78 -25.94
N GLY A 258 -13.56 -8.44 -26.77
CA GLY A 258 -14.72 -7.64 -26.38
C GLY A 258 -15.91 -8.46 -25.89
N HIS A 259 -15.76 -9.78 -25.68
CA HIS A 259 -16.90 -10.66 -25.43
C HIS A 259 -17.46 -10.50 -24.00
N PRO A 260 -18.76 -10.21 -23.82
CA PRO A 260 -19.34 -9.90 -22.50
C PRO A 260 -19.27 -11.06 -21.51
N LEU A 261 -19.38 -12.31 -21.98
CA LEU A 261 -19.19 -13.50 -21.13
C LEU A 261 -17.77 -13.60 -20.56
N LEU A 262 -16.75 -13.27 -21.35
CA LEU A 262 -15.36 -13.25 -20.88
C LEU A 262 -15.18 -12.14 -19.85
N ALA A 263 -15.74 -10.95 -20.10
CA ALA A 263 -15.72 -9.85 -19.13
C ALA A 263 -16.37 -10.26 -17.79
N HIS A 264 -17.55 -10.89 -17.82
CA HIS A 264 -18.23 -11.39 -16.62
C HIS A 264 -17.40 -12.44 -15.86
N LYS A 265 -16.85 -13.43 -16.56
CA LYS A 265 -15.99 -14.46 -15.93
C LYS A 265 -14.71 -13.85 -15.36
N MET A 266 -14.14 -12.83 -16.01
CA MET A 266 -13.02 -12.06 -15.47
C MET A 266 -13.39 -11.26 -14.22
N THR A 267 -14.61 -10.74 -14.10
CA THR A 267 -15.08 -10.13 -12.85
C THR A 267 -15.10 -11.16 -11.72
N LEU A 268 -15.68 -12.35 -11.97
CA LEU A 268 -15.72 -13.41 -10.97
C LEU A 268 -14.32 -13.88 -10.56
N ILE A 269 -13.40 -14.06 -11.52
CA ILE A 269 -12.04 -14.53 -11.20
C ILE A 269 -11.20 -13.49 -10.44
N ARG A 270 -11.55 -12.19 -10.58
CA ARG A 270 -10.91 -11.07 -9.87
C ARG A 270 -11.50 -10.82 -8.48
N ASP A 271 -12.69 -11.35 -8.17
CA ASP A 271 -13.29 -11.24 -6.85
C ASP A 271 -12.55 -12.16 -5.86
N TYR A 272 -11.97 -11.58 -4.81
CA TYR A 272 -11.23 -12.30 -3.78
C TYR A 272 -12.08 -13.32 -3.02
N ARG A 273 -13.42 -13.17 -3.05
CA ARG A 273 -14.38 -14.08 -2.41
C ARG A 273 -14.61 -15.35 -3.23
N THR A 274 -14.13 -15.43 -4.47
CA THR A 274 -14.32 -16.59 -5.35
C THR A 274 -13.58 -17.82 -4.80
N PRO A 275 -14.29 -18.92 -4.47
CA PRO A 275 -13.66 -20.11 -3.92
C PRO A 275 -12.64 -20.74 -4.88
N PRO A 276 -11.57 -21.40 -4.40
CA PRO A 276 -10.52 -21.96 -5.26
C PRO A 276 -11.02 -22.97 -6.32
N ARG A 277 -12.10 -23.70 -6.02
CA ARG A 277 -12.72 -24.62 -6.98
C ARG A 277 -13.31 -23.86 -8.17
N ASP A 278 -14.04 -22.79 -7.88
CA ASP A 278 -14.75 -21.99 -8.89
C ASP A 278 -13.76 -21.16 -9.70
N PHE A 279 -12.72 -20.62 -9.07
CA PHE A 279 -11.59 -19.99 -9.76
C PHE A 279 -11.00 -20.91 -10.84
N ARG A 280 -10.71 -22.17 -10.51
CA ARG A 280 -10.16 -23.15 -11.48
C ARG A 280 -11.15 -23.48 -12.59
N HIS A 281 -12.44 -23.51 -12.27
CA HIS A 281 -13.49 -23.75 -13.26
C HIS A 281 -13.58 -22.59 -14.25
N LEU A 282 -13.69 -21.35 -13.73
CA LEU A 282 -13.73 -20.12 -14.50
C LEU A 282 -12.49 -19.96 -15.39
N LEU A 283 -11.29 -20.24 -14.84
CA LEU A 283 -10.05 -20.17 -15.60
C LEU A 283 -10.09 -21.10 -16.81
N ARG A 284 -10.54 -22.35 -16.62
CA ARG A 284 -10.67 -23.33 -17.69
C ARG A 284 -11.66 -22.87 -18.76
N GLU A 285 -12.82 -22.35 -18.37
CA GLU A 285 -13.82 -21.82 -19.31
C GLU A 285 -13.27 -20.62 -20.11
N ILE A 286 -12.58 -19.69 -19.44
CA ILE A 286 -11.92 -18.55 -20.09
C ILE A 286 -10.91 -19.06 -21.14
N THR A 287 -10.09 -20.05 -20.80
CA THR A 287 -9.13 -20.65 -21.77
C THR A 287 -9.83 -21.21 -23.00
N PHE A 288 -10.97 -21.91 -22.84
CA PHE A 288 -11.73 -22.41 -23.98
C PHE A 288 -12.28 -21.29 -24.85
N HIS A 289 -12.90 -20.27 -24.24
CA HIS A 289 -13.43 -19.12 -24.98
C HIS A 289 -12.33 -18.37 -25.75
N LEU A 290 -11.16 -18.15 -25.14
CA LEU A 290 -10.01 -17.57 -25.83
C LEU A 290 -9.53 -18.46 -26.98
N GLY A 291 -9.52 -19.78 -26.80
CA GLY A 291 -9.18 -20.73 -27.87
C GLY A 291 -10.14 -20.64 -29.06
N TYR A 292 -11.45 -20.57 -28.81
CA TYR A 292 -12.45 -20.38 -29.87
C TYR A 292 -12.25 -19.04 -30.60
N GLU A 293 -12.00 -17.96 -29.87
CA GLU A 293 -11.81 -16.64 -30.49
C GLU A 293 -10.49 -16.56 -31.29
N ALA A 294 -9.43 -17.18 -30.79
CA ALA A 294 -8.14 -17.25 -31.46
C ALA A 294 -8.16 -18.10 -32.75
N THR A 295 -9.04 -19.10 -32.80
CA THR A 295 -9.18 -20.02 -33.94
C THR A 295 -10.27 -19.61 -34.92
N ALA A 296 -10.99 -18.51 -34.67
CA ALA A 296 -12.11 -18.05 -35.49
C ALA A 296 -11.75 -17.76 -36.96
N THR A 297 -10.47 -17.51 -37.25
CA THR A 297 -9.98 -17.22 -38.62
C THR A 297 -9.23 -18.40 -39.24
N LEU A 298 -9.25 -19.59 -38.63
CA LEU A 298 -8.63 -20.78 -39.23
C LEU A 298 -9.43 -21.23 -40.46
N LEU A 299 -8.70 -21.57 -41.52
CA LEU A 299 -9.30 -22.15 -42.72
C LEU A 299 -9.75 -23.58 -42.43
N THR A 300 -10.95 -23.93 -42.88
CA THR A 300 -11.51 -25.28 -42.79
C THR A 300 -11.47 -25.97 -44.15
N ALA A 301 -11.34 -27.30 -44.15
CA ALA A 301 -11.49 -28.12 -45.35
C ALA A 301 -12.80 -28.92 -45.29
N PRO A 302 -13.49 -29.14 -46.42
CA PRO A 302 -14.63 -30.04 -46.48
C PRO A 302 -14.25 -31.45 -46.03
N ARG A 303 -15.13 -32.08 -45.24
CA ARG A 303 -14.96 -33.44 -44.74
C ARG A 303 -16.11 -34.30 -45.25
N SER A 304 -15.82 -35.28 -46.10
CA SER A 304 -16.82 -36.09 -46.83
C SER A 304 -17.24 -37.38 -46.12
N ASP A 305 -16.56 -37.78 -45.04
CA ASP A 305 -16.83 -38.99 -44.26
C ASP A 305 -17.73 -38.75 -43.03
N VAL A 306 -18.39 -37.59 -42.95
CA VAL A 306 -19.29 -37.26 -41.82
C VAL A 306 -20.66 -37.90 -42.05
N ILE A 307 -20.97 -38.96 -41.30
CA ILE A 307 -22.31 -39.54 -41.24
C ILE A 307 -23.05 -38.89 -40.07
N SER A 308 -24.03 -38.03 -40.36
CA SER A 308 -24.89 -37.44 -39.33
C SER A 308 -25.94 -38.47 -38.88
N PRO A 309 -26.12 -38.70 -37.57
CA PRO A 309 -27.23 -39.51 -37.09
C PRO A 309 -28.54 -38.79 -37.42
N CYS A 310 -29.27 -39.28 -38.41
CA CYS A 310 -30.67 -38.89 -38.58
C CYS A 310 -31.48 -39.67 -37.54
N GLY A 311 -32.15 -38.96 -36.63
CA GLY A 311 -33.19 -39.59 -35.81
C GLY A 311 -34.32 -40.14 -36.70
N PRO A 312 -35.13 -41.10 -36.22
CA PRO A 312 -36.33 -41.54 -36.91
C PRO A 312 -37.35 -40.41 -37.12
#